data_AF-A0A3D0XVY8-F1
#
_entry.id   AF-A0A3D0XVY8-F1
#
_cell.length_a   1.000
_cell.length_b   1.000
_cell.length_c   1.000
_cell.angle_alpha   90.00
_cell.angle_beta   90.00
_cell.angle_gamma   90.00
#
_symmetry.space_group_name_H-M   'P 1'
#
loop_
_entity.id
_entity.type
_entity.pdbx_description
1 polymer ?
#
loop_
_entity_poly.entity_id
_entity_poly.type
_entity_poly.pdbx_seq_one_letter_code
_entity_poly.pdbx_strand_id
1 'polypeptide(L)' 'MISAGDFRNGVTFDMDGQVVSIIEFQHVKPGKGAAFVRTKIRNVIT' A
#
# COMPACT_ATOMS: atom_id res chain seq x y z
N MET A 1 1.19 -5.23 -12.36
CA MET A 1 1.97 -4.09 -11.84
C MET A 1 0.97 -3.11 -11.25
N ILE A 2 1.01 -2.90 -9.94
CA ILE A 2 0.14 -1.94 -9.23
C ILE A 2 0.92 -0.64 -9.03
N SER A 3 0.29 0.52 -9.20
CA SER A 3 0.92 1.81 -8.93
C SER A 3 0.56 2.30 -7.53
N ALA A 4 1.37 3.18 -6.95
CA ALA A 4 1.05 3.81 -5.66
C ALA A 4 -0.28 4.59 -5.69
N GLY A 5 -0.73 5.05 -6.87
CA GLY A 5 -2.02 5.72 -7.03
C GLY A 5 -3.22 4.80 -6.81
N ASP A 6 -3.05 3.51 -7.06
CA ASP A 6 -4.08 2.49 -6.95
C ASP A 6 -4.30 2.02 -5.50
N PHE A 7 -3.43 2.42 -4.58
CA PHE A 7 -3.46 1.95 -3.20
C PHE A 7 -4.68 2.52 -2.47
N ARG A 8 -5.54 1.64 -1.97
CA ARG A 8 -6.70 1.95 -1.13
C ARG A 8 -6.88 0.83 -0.10
N ASN A 9 -7.55 1.11 1.01
CA ASN A 9 -7.88 0.09 1.99
C ASN A 9 -8.71 -1.03 1.33
N GLY A 10 -8.37 -2.28 1.62
CA GLY A 10 -8.99 -3.48 1.04
C GLY A 10 -8.40 -3.95 -0.28
N VAL A 11 -7.49 -3.18 -0.92
CA VAL A 11 -6.76 -3.66 -2.09
C VAL A 11 -5.85 -4.80 -1.69
N THR A 12 -5.95 -5.91 -2.42
CA THR A 12 -5.15 -7.12 -2.22
C THR A 12 -4.22 -7.31 -3.40
N PHE A 13 -2.95 -7.60 -3.13
CA PHE A 13 -1.93 -7.78 -4.16
C PHE A 13 -0.89 -8.82 -3.72
N ASP A 14 -0.16 -9.35 -4.69
CA ASP A 14 0.99 -10.20 -4.44
C ASP A 14 2.22 -9.34 -4.11
N MET A 15 2.88 -9.66 -3.00
CA MET A 15 4.14 -9.05 -2.58
C MET A 15 5.08 -10.16 -2.14
N ASP A 16 6.15 -10.38 -2.91
CA ASP A 16 7.15 -11.42 -2.67
C ASP A 16 6.55 -12.83 -2.51
N GLY A 17 5.52 -13.16 -3.30
CA GLY A 17 4.82 -14.45 -3.23
C GLY A 17 3.84 -14.58 -2.06
N GLN A 18 3.63 -13.52 -1.29
CA GLN A 18 2.60 -13.45 -0.26
C GLN A 18 1.43 -12.61 -0.74
N VAL A 19 0.22 -13.14 -0.56
CA VAL A 19 -1.00 -12.35 -0.77
C VAL A 19 -1.20 -11.47 0.45
N VAL A 20 -1.17 -10.16 0.25
CA VAL A 20 -1.34 -9.15 1.30
C VAL A 20 -2.48 -8.20 0.95
N SER A 21 -3.15 -7.67 1.97
CA SER A 21 -4.21 -6.66 1.82
C SER A 21 -3.85 -5.38 2.58
N ILE A 22 -4.13 -4.23 1.98
CA ILE A 22 -3.92 -2.91 2.60
C ILE A 22 -5.01 -2.70 3.66
N ILE A 23 -4.61 -2.53 4.92
CA ILE A 23 -5.53 -2.22 6.02
C ILE A 23 -5.58 -0.72 6.32
N GLU A 24 -4.53 0.00 5.98
CA GLU A 24 -4.46 1.46 6.14
C GLU A 24 -3.61 2.06 5.02
N PHE A 25 -4.04 3.21 4.51
CA PHE A 25 -3.38 3.96 3.45
C PHE A 25 -3.27 5.44 3.83
N GLN A 26 -2.09 6.01 3.62
CA GLN A 26 -1.81 7.42 3.85
C GLN A 26 -1.00 7.99 2.68
N HIS A 27 -1.55 9.01 2.00
CA HIS A 27 -0.79 9.81 1.04
C HIS A 27 -0.08 10.95 1.79
N VAL A 28 1.24 10.98 1.72
CA VAL A 28 2.08 11.98 2.38
C VAL A 28 2.69 12.90 1.33
N LYS A 29 2.49 14.21 1.52
CA LYS A 29 3.16 15.28 0.76
C LYS A 29 4.15 16.00 1.68
N PRO A 30 5.44 15.63 1.70
CA PRO A 30 6.42 16.32 2.53
C PRO A 30 6.63 17.73 1.97
N GLY A 31 6.75 18.73 2.85
CA GLY A 31 6.89 20.13 2.42
C GLY A 31 8.06 20.37 1.45
N LYS A 32 9.15 19.59 1.58
CA LYS A 32 10.21 19.46 0.59
C LYS A 32 10.41 17.97 0.25
N GLY A 33 10.32 17.62 -1.03
CA GLY A 33 10.52 16.25 -1.53
C GLY A 33 9.37 15.72 -2.38
N ALA A 34 9.52 14.51 -2.92
CA ALA A 34 8.47 13.84 -3.69
C ALA A 34 7.36 13.31 -2.77
N ALA A 35 6.12 13.34 -3.26
CA ALA A 35 5.00 12.71 -2.58
C ALA A 35 5.16 11.18 -2.56
N PHE A 36 4.68 10.55 -1.49
CA PHE A 36 4.74 9.11 -1.34
C PHE A 36 3.52 8.58 -0.60
N VAL A 37 3.34 7.26 -0.65
CA VAL A 37 2.28 6.56 0.05
C VAL A 37 2.89 5.73 1.16
N ARG A 38 2.28 5.76 2.34
CA ARG A 38 2.50 4.77 3.41
C ARG A 38 1.29 3.86 3.47
N THR A 39 1.53 2.57 3.57
CA THR A 39 0.49 1.58 3.79
C THR A 39 0.84 0.67 4.93
N LYS A 40 -0.16 0.35 5.73
CA LYS A 40 -0.11 -0.81 6.61
C LYS A 40 -0.79 -1.96 5.87
N ILE A 41 -0.10 -3.10 5.81
CA ILE A 41 -0.58 -4.29 5.12
C ILE A 41 -0.73 -5.44 6.12
N ARG A 42 -1.59 -6.40 5.77
CA ARG A 42 -1.78 -7.65 6.49
C ARG A 42 -1.69 -8.81 5.51
N ASN A 43 -1.00 -9.88 5.88
CA ASN A 43 -1.02 -11.13 5.13
C ASN A 43 -2.43 -11.75 5.22
N VAL A 44 -3.04 -12.12 4.09
CA VAL A 44 -4.42 -12.65 4.10
C VAL A 44 -4.49 -14.14 4.45
N ILE A 45 -3.37 -14.86 4.38
CA ILE A 45 -3.30 -16.29 4.67
C ILE A 45 -3.02 -16.53 6.17
N THR A 46 -2.31 -15.61 6.83
CA THR A 46 -1.91 -15.69 8.25
C THR A 46 -2.77 -14.80 9.15
#